data_AF-A0A4R5ASX6-F1
#
_entry.id   AF-A0A4R5ASX6-F1
#
_cell.length_a   1.000
_cell.length_b   1.000
_cell.length_c   1.000
_cell.angle_alpha   90.00
_cell.angle_beta   90.00
_cell.angle_gamma   90.00
#
_symmetry.space_group_name_H-M   'P 1'
#
loop_
_entity.id
_entity.type
_entity.pdbx_description
1 polymer ?
#
loop_
_entity_poly.entity_id
_entity_poly.type
_entity_poly.pdbx_seq_one_letter_code
_entity_poly.pdbx_strand_id
1 'polypeptide(L)'
;MRATVSRARLFLAGLSARHSTAGEAEVLRPGAAAGGDVGVPGRRAALPVTAVDHLDALAGVLAAAGWAVSPRYQEEPALLRVVAAGLPGVGESVWVKPGVGGVPWFISSAGEPLAPCHDLAGACAAIDARLGPLAAAAYASTRPPWTSA
;
A
#
# COMPACT_ATOMS: atom_id res chain seq x y z
N MET A 1 -37.05 18.04 -4.06
CA MET A 1 -36.00 18.53 -3.12
C MET A 1 -34.84 17.56 -3.17
N ARG A 2 -33.70 17.94 -3.76
CA ARG A 2 -32.49 17.12 -3.86
C ARG A 2 -31.37 17.81 -3.07
N ALA A 3 -30.79 17.12 -2.09
CA ALA A 3 -29.64 17.60 -1.34
C ALA A 3 -28.37 16.97 -1.92
N THR A 4 -27.49 17.81 -2.46
CA THR A 4 -26.14 17.41 -2.87
C THR A 4 -25.23 17.64 -1.67
N VAL A 5 -24.71 16.56 -1.07
CA VAL A 5 -23.72 16.66 0.02
C VAL A 5 -22.32 16.57 -0.59
N SER A 6 -21.65 17.72 -0.62
CA SER A 6 -20.22 17.85 -0.87
C SER A 6 -19.41 17.03 0.15
N ARG A 7 -18.45 16.24 -0.32
CA ARG A 7 -17.43 15.63 0.53
C ARG A 7 -16.06 16.14 0.09
N ALA A 8 -15.64 17.24 0.73
CA ALA A 8 -14.24 17.67 0.74
C ALA A 8 -13.46 16.76 1.69
N ARG A 9 -12.29 16.27 1.26
CA ARG A 9 -11.27 15.71 2.14
C ARG A 9 -9.95 16.42 1.88
N LEU A 10 -9.63 17.33 2.79
CA LEU A 10 -8.28 17.81 3.03
C LEU A 10 -7.51 16.68 3.73
N PHE A 11 -6.29 16.39 3.28
CA PHE A 11 -5.31 15.67 4.09
C PHE A 11 -4.02 16.48 4.13
N LEU A 12 -3.63 16.84 5.36
CA LEU A 12 -2.44 17.59 5.72
C LEU A 12 -1.17 16.79 5.47
N ALA A 13 -0.15 17.48 4.96
CA ALA A 13 1.25 17.10 5.05
C ALA A 13 1.75 17.23 6.50
N GLY A 14 2.52 16.25 6.98
CA GLY A 14 3.19 16.29 8.27
C GLY A 14 4.63 15.79 8.16
N LEU A 15 5.58 16.72 8.32
CA LEU A 15 7.03 16.49 8.42
C LEU A 15 7.40 15.54 9.56
N SER A 16 8.54 14.86 9.43
CA SER A 16 9.37 14.54 10.61
C SER A 16 10.84 14.81 10.35
N ALA A 17 11.41 15.55 11.30
CA ALA A 17 12.75 16.08 11.33
C ALA A 17 13.75 15.11 11.99
N ARG A 18 14.93 15.01 11.36
CA ARG A 18 16.31 15.03 11.88
C ARG A 18 16.63 14.69 13.36
N HIS A 19 17.58 13.75 13.48
CA HIS A 19 18.82 13.69 14.30
C HIS A 19 18.82 13.53 15.84
N SER A 20 19.52 12.48 16.32
CA SER A 20 20.51 12.43 17.44
C SER A 20 21.03 10.99 17.56
N THR A 21 22.31 10.63 17.37
CA THR A 21 23.53 10.81 18.18
C THR A 21 23.42 10.43 19.66
N ALA A 22 23.98 9.27 20.05
CA ALA A 22 24.79 9.03 21.25
C ALA A 22 24.96 7.51 21.49
N GLY A 23 26.16 7.09 21.91
CA GLY A 23 26.34 5.86 22.66
C GLY A 23 27.52 4.99 22.23
N GLU A 24 28.74 5.41 22.57
CA GLU A 24 29.83 4.48 22.82
C GLU A 24 29.45 3.53 23.97
N ALA A 25 29.81 2.25 23.86
CA ALA A 25 29.86 1.33 24.97
C ALA A 25 30.93 0.26 24.70
N GLU A 26 32.15 0.64 25.05
CA GLU A 26 33.03 -0.07 25.98
C GLU A 26 32.92 -1.60 26.02
N VAL A 27 33.98 -2.23 25.52
CA VAL A 27 34.26 -3.66 25.65
C VAL A 27 34.87 -3.92 27.03
N LEU A 28 34.11 -4.56 27.91
CA LEU A 28 34.67 -5.27 29.06
C LEU A 28 33.82 -6.52 29.41
N ARG A 29 34.42 -7.70 29.25
CA ARG A 29 34.00 -8.97 29.90
C ARG A 29 34.65 -9.02 31.29
N PRO A 30 34.18 -9.79 32.32
CA PRO A 30 33.61 -11.15 32.20
C PRO A 30 32.58 -11.61 33.28
N GLY A 31 31.99 -12.79 33.04
CA GLY A 31 31.61 -13.77 34.09
C GLY A 31 30.16 -13.77 34.58
N ALA A 32 29.35 -14.73 34.10
CA ALA A 32 28.07 -15.08 34.72
C ALA A 32 27.92 -16.60 34.83
N ALA A 33 27.57 -17.02 36.04
CA ALA A 33 27.41 -18.38 36.51
C ALA A 33 26.10 -19.02 36.02
N ALA A 34 26.01 -20.31 36.33
CA ALA A 34 24.99 -21.28 35.98
C ALA A 34 23.54 -20.90 36.31
N GLY A 35 22.64 -21.48 35.51
CA GLY A 35 21.44 -22.16 36.01
C GLY A 35 20.15 -21.37 35.98
N GLY A 36 19.20 -21.82 35.16
CA GLY A 36 17.80 -21.40 35.25
C GLY A 36 17.07 -21.53 33.93
N ASP A 37 16.83 -22.77 33.50
CA ASP A 37 15.96 -23.08 32.37
C ASP A 37 14.50 -22.81 32.79
N VAL A 38 13.97 -21.62 32.46
CA VAL A 38 12.55 -21.29 32.57
C VAL A 38 12.10 -20.56 31.31
N GLY A 39 11.52 -21.32 30.39
CA GLY A 39 10.35 -20.98 29.58
C GLY A 39 10.43 -19.74 28.67
N VAL A 40 10.62 -19.98 27.37
CA VAL A 40 9.96 -19.17 26.34
C VAL A 40 9.37 -20.10 25.29
N PRO A 41 8.04 -20.16 25.08
CA PRO A 41 7.50 -20.87 23.93
C PRO A 41 8.16 -20.33 22.68
N GLY A 42 8.75 -21.24 21.89
CA GLY A 42 9.56 -20.91 20.72
C GLY A 42 8.90 -19.81 19.91
N ARG A 43 9.52 -18.63 19.93
CA ARG A 43 9.35 -17.53 18.98
C ARG A 43 9.28 -18.15 17.60
N ARG A 44 8.06 -18.38 17.10
CA ARG A 44 7.82 -18.82 15.72
C ARG A 44 8.61 -17.84 14.86
N ALA A 45 9.62 -18.34 14.15
CA ALA A 45 10.27 -17.55 13.13
C ALA A 45 9.16 -16.99 12.25
N ALA A 46 9.00 -15.66 12.24
CA ALA A 46 8.08 -15.03 11.31
C ALA A 46 8.53 -15.47 9.93
N LEU A 47 7.62 -16.10 9.17
CA LEU A 47 7.91 -16.44 7.78
C LEU A 47 8.29 -15.15 7.04
N PRO A 48 9.21 -15.20 6.07
CA PRO A 48 9.57 -14.03 5.29
C PRO A 48 8.31 -13.47 4.61
N VAL A 49 8.10 -12.16 4.74
CA VAL A 49 6.98 -11.47 4.08
C VAL A 49 7.17 -11.57 2.57
N THR A 50 6.15 -12.04 1.87
CA THR A 50 6.17 -12.29 0.43
C THR A 50 5.59 -11.12 -0.35
N ALA A 51 5.79 -11.12 -1.68
CA ALA A 51 5.13 -10.18 -2.58
C ALA A 51 3.59 -10.26 -2.48
N VAL A 52 3.05 -11.47 -2.31
CA VAL A 52 1.60 -11.69 -2.14
C VAL A 52 1.10 -11.02 -0.87
N ASP A 53 1.81 -11.17 0.25
CA ASP A 53 1.43 -10.54 1.53
C ASP A 53 1.35 -9.01 1.39
N HIS A 54 2.31 -8.40 0.68
CA HIS A 54 2.30 -6.98 0.39
C HIS A 54 1.13 -6.56 -0.51
N LEU A 55 0.82 -7.34 -1.54
CA LEU A 55 -0.29 -7.07 -2.44
C LEU A 55 -1.65 -7.25 -1.76
N ASP A 56 -1.80 -8.22 -0.86
CA ASP A 56 -3.00 -8.41 -0.05
C ASP A 56 -3.22 -7.22 0.91
N ALA A 57 -2.15 -6.76 1.56
CA ALA A 57 -2.22 -5.58 2.41
C ALA A 57 -2.64 -4.33 1.61
N LEU A 58 -2.09 -4.13 0.42
CA LEU A 58 -2.50 -3.05 -0.48
C LEU A 58 -3.95 -3.20 -0.97
N ALA A 59 -4.38 -4.42 -1.30
CA ALA A 59 -5.74 -4.71 -1.73
C ALA A 59 -6.77 -4.30 -0.67
N GLY A 60 -6.48 -4.57 0.61
CA GLY A 60 -7.33 -4.17 1.73
C GLY A 60 -7.50 -2.64 1.83
N VAL A 61 -6.41 -1.89 1.70
CA VAL A 61 -6.45 -0.42 1.76
C VAL A 61 -7.18 0.18 0.55
N LEU A 62 -6.92 -0.34 -0.66
CA LEU A 62 -7.58 0.12 -1.88
C LEU A 62 -9.09 -0.19 -1.88
N ALA A 63 -9.48 -1.37 -1.42
CA ALA A 63 -10.89 -1.72 -1.25
C ALA A 63 -11.57 -0.79 -0.25
N ALA A 64 -10.92 -0.47 0.87
CA ALA A 64 -11.43 0.50 1.84
C ALA A 64 -11.53 1.93 1.26
N ALA A 65 -10.70 2.28 0.29
CA ALA A 65 -10.77 3.54 -0.45
C ALA A 65 -11.85 3.55 -1.56
N GLY A 66 -12.49 2.41 -1.84
CA GLY A 66 -13.60 2.29 -2.80
C GLY A 66 -13.19 1.80 -4.19
N TRP A 67 -11.94 1.34 -4.36
CA TRP A 67 -11.50 0.69 -5.59
C TRP A 67 -11.98 -0.76 -5.63
N ALA A 68 -12.32 -1.25 -6.82
CA ALA A 68 -12.49 -2.67 -7.05
C ALA A 68 -11.12 -3.30 -7.28
N VAL A 69 -10.80 -4.32 -6.49
CA VAL A 69 -9.51 -5.02 -6.53
C VAL A 69 -9.72 -6.48 -6.95
N SER A 70 -8.82 -6.99 -7.78
CA SER A 70 -8.82 -8.38 -8.26
C SER A 70 -7.40 -8.93 -8.19
N PRO A 71 -7.12 -9.80 -7.20
CA PRO A 71 -5.86 -10.53 -7.11
C PRO A 71 -5.62 -11.40 -8.34
N ARG A 72 -4.38 -11.43 -8.82
CA ARG A 72 -3.89 -12.33 -9.87
C ARG A 72 -2.54 -12.91 -9.45
N TYR A 73 -2.54 -13.56 -8.29
CA TYR A 73 -1.32 -14.05 -7.65
C TYR A 73 -0.70 -15.26 -8.35
N GLN A 74 -1.41 -15.85 -9.31
CA GLN A 74 -0.93 -17.01 -10.06
C GLN A 74 -0.15 -16.59 -11.32
N GLU A 75 -0.06 -15.29 -11.57
CA GLU A 75 0.79 -14.74 -12.62
C GLU A 75 2.25 -14.60 -12.13
N GLU A 76 3.21 -14.57 -13.06
CA GLU A 76 4.62 -14.31 -12.76
C GLU A 76 5.07 -13.02 -13.47
N PRO A 77 5.30 -11.92 -12.72
CA PRO A 77 5.16 -11.77 -11.27
C PRO A 77 3.70 -11.74 -10.80
N ALA A 78 3.47 -12.02 -9.51
CA ALA A 78 2.15 -11.88 -8.91
C ALA A 78 1.63 -10.44 -9.06
N LEU A 79 0.39 -10.29 -9.53
CA LEU A 79 -0.23 -8.98 -9.79
C LEU A 79 -1.46 -8.74 -8.91
N LEU A 80 -1.75 -7.46 -8.68
CA LEU A 80 -3.02 -6.95 -8.18
C LEU A 80 -3.63 -6.03 -9.24
N ARG A 81 -4.80 -6.38 -9.77
CA ARG A 81 -5.56 -5.51 -10.66
C ARG A 81 -6.45 -4.59 -9.83
N VAL A 82 -6.39 -3.29 -10.11
CA VAL A 82 -7.18 -2.24 -9.46
C VAL A 82 -8.00 -1.54 -10.53
N VAL A 83 -9.31 -1.40 -10.35
CA VAL A 83 -10.21 -0.75 -11.32
C VAL A 83 -11.21 0.17 -10.61
N ALA A 84 -11.65 1.21 -11.32
CA ALA A 84 -12.77 2.03 -10.87
C ALA A 84 -14.06 1.19 -10.85
N ALA A 85 -14.83 1.27 -9.77
CA ALA A 85 -16.01 0.45 -9.58
C ALA A 85 -17.07 0.73 -10.67
N GLY A 86 -17.49 -0.30 -11.42
CA GLY A 86 -18.44 -0.12 -12.53
C GLY A 86 -17.82 0.43 -13.83
N LEU A 87 -16.49 0.62 -13.87
CA LEU A 87 -15.74 1.05 -15.05
C LEU A 87 -14.53 0.11 -15.26
N PRO A 88 -14.73 -1.13 -15.71
CA PRO A 88 -13.64 -2.12 -15.83
C PRO A 88 -12.53 -1.70 -16.80
N GLY A 89 -12.81 -0.75 -17.70
CA GLY A 89 -11.84 -0.17 -18.63
C GLY A 89 -10.89 0.85 -18.00
N VAL A 90 -11.15 1.35 -16.79
CA VAL A 90 -10.28 2.30 -16.08
C VAL A 90 -9.63 1.59 -14.91
N GLY A 91 -8.32 1.35 -14.99
CA GLY A 91 -7.59 0.64 -13.96
C GLY A 91 -6.08 0.58 -14.13
N GLU A 92 -5.44 -0.10 -13.20
CA GLU A 92 -3.99 -0.24 -13.05
C GLU A 92 -3.67 -1.68 -12.64
N SER A 93 -2.54 -2.20 -13.09
CA SER A 93 -2.00 -3.46 -12.55
C SER A 93 -0.78 -3.13 -11.70
N VAL A 94 -0.70 -3.70 -10.50
CA VAL A 94 0.36 -3.45 -9.53
C VAL A 94 1.08 -4.74 -9.19
N TRP A 95 2.41 -4.71 -9.08
CA TRP A 95 3.22 -5.82 -8.57
C TRP A 95 4.33 -5.33 -7.64
N VAL A 96 5.07 -6.27 -7.05
CA VAL A 96 6.19 -5.96 -6.16
C VAL A 96 7.51 -6.25 -6.86
N LYS A 97 8.47 -5.32 -6.75
CA LYS A 97 9.88 -5.55 -7.11
C LYS A 97 10.81 -5.13 -5.97
N PRO A 98 12.00 -5.75 -5.86
CA PRO A 98 13.07 -5.20 -5.02
C PRO A 98 13.48 -3.82 -5.55
N GLY A 99 13.52 -2.83 -4.66
CA GLY A 99 14.09 -1.52 -4.91
C GLY A 99 15.53 -1.39 -4.43
N VAL A 100 16.04 -0.15 -4.42
CA VAL A 100 17.39 0.15 -3.93
C VAL A 100 17.52 -0.27 -2.46
N GLY A 101 18.61 -0.98 -2.12
CA GLY A 101 18.84 -1.49 -0.77
C GLY A 101 17.99 -2.71 -0.39
N GLY A 102 17.30 -3.33 -1.36
CA GLY A 102 16.47 -4.52 -1.13
C GLY A 102 15.10 -4.25 -0.51
N VAL A 103 14.75 -2.97 -0.28
CA VAL A 103 13.41 -2.59 0.18
C VAL A 103 12.40 -2.94 -0.92
N PRO A 104 11.32 -3.68 -0.64
CA PRO A 104 10.31 -3.98 -1.66
C PRO A 104 9.46 -2.75 -1.99
N TRP A 105 9.11 -2.59 -3.26
CA TRP A 105 8.30 -1.48 -3.79
C TRP A 105 7.11 -1.99 -4.60
N PHE A 106 6.00 -1.26 -4.51
CA PHE A 106 4.89 -1.40 -5.44
C PHE A 106 5.22 -0.70 -6.75
N ILE A 107 4.97 -1.38 -7.86
CA ILE A 107 5.28 -0.93 -9.22
C ILE A 107 3.99 -0.96 -10.04
N SER A 108 3.75 0.08 -10.83
CA SER A 108 2.58 0.17 -11.72
C SER A 108 2.80 -0.52 -13.06
N SER A 109 1.73 -0.70 -13.86
CA SER A 109 1.80 -1.24 -15.23
C SER A 109 2.72 -0.49 -16.17
N ALA A 110 2.94 0.80 -15.93
CA ALA A 110 3.92 1.60 -16.66
C ALA A 110 5.39 1.28 -16.28
N GLY A 111 5.63 0.47 -15.25
CA GLY A 111 6.95 0.20 -14.70
C GLY A 111 7.42 1.21 -13.67
N GLU A 112 6.58 2.19 -13.29
CA GLU A 112 6.94 3.27 -12.39
C GLU A 112 6.77 2.86 -10.92
N PRO A 113 7.71 3.21 -10.03
CA PRO A 113 7.57 2.98 -8.60
C PRO A 113 6.46 3.86 -8.02
N LEU A 114 5.57 3.25 -7.24
CA LEU A 114 4.47 3.94 -6.56
C LEU A 114 4.89 4.39 -5.15
N ALA A 115 5.27 3.42 -4.31
CA ALA A 115 5.77 3.62 -2.95
C ALA A 115 6.45 2.34 -2.43
N PRO A 116 7.30 2.43 -1.39
CA PRO A 116 7.78 1.25 -0.67
C PRO A 116 6.61 0.43 -0.10
N CYS A 117 6.75 -0.89 0.01
CA CYS A 117 5.64 -1.75 0.44
C CYS A 117 5.19 -1.55 1.90
N HIS A 118 6.02 -0.90 2.73
CA HIS A 118 5.63 -0.50 4.08
C HIS A 118 4.79 0.79 4.12
N ASP A 119 4.73 1.54 3.01
CA ASP A 119 3.94 2.77 2.88
C ASP A 119 2.68 2.52 2.03
N LEU A 120 1.71 1.83 2.64
CA LEU A 120 0.43 1.53 1.99
C LEU A 120 -0.38 2.80 1.69
N ALA A 121 -0.26 3.83 2.54
CA ALA A 121 -0.97 5.09 2.36
C ALA A 121 -0.43 5.87 1.15
N GLY A 122 0.90 5.96 1.01
CA GLY A 122 1.55 6.54 -0.15
C GLY A 122 1.22 5.78 -1.45
N ALA A 123 1.22 4.44 -1.39
CA ALA A 123 0.83 3.61 -2.53
C ALA A 123 -0.62 3.88 -2.98
N CYS A 124 -1.56 3.91 -2.02
CA CYS A 124 -2.97 4.23 -2.29
C CYS A 124 -3.11 5.63 -2.91
N ALA A 125 -2.47 6.64 -2.34
CA ALA A 125 -2.50 8.00 -2.84
C ALA A 125 -1.93 8.13 -4.26
N ALA A 126 -0.85 7.39 -4.57
CA ALA A 126 -0.26 7.37 -5.91
C ALA A 126 -1.21 6.74 -6.94
N ILE A 127 -1.91 5.66 -6.57
CA ILE A 127 -2.92 5.02 -7.42
C ILE A 127 -4.14 5.96 -7.61
N ASP A 128 -4.61 6.59 -6.54
CA ASP A 128 -5.70 7.58 -6.59
C ASP A 128 -5.36 8.75 -7.52
N ALA A 129 -4.16 9.30 -7.42
CA ALA A 129 -3.71 10.41 -8.26
C ALA A 129 -3.68 10.05 -9.74
N ARG A 130 -3.34 8.79 -10.07
CA ARG A 130 -3.28 8.31 -11.45
C ARG A 130 -4.66 7.96 -12.02
N LEU A 131 -5.48 7.22 -11.26
CA LEU A 131 -6.74 6.68 -11.75
C LEU A 131 -7.93 7.60 -11.49
N GLY A 132 -7.89 8.43 -10.44
CA GLY A 132 -8.98 9.30 -10.02
C GLY A 132 -9.51 10.23 -11.12
N PRO A 133 -8.65 10.98 -11.82
CA PRO A 133 -9.09 11.85 -12.92
C PRO A 133 -9.73 11.08 -14.08
N LEU A 134 -9.18 9.91 -14.43
CA LEU A 134 -9.68 9.05 -15.50
C LEU A 134 -11.06 8.47 -15.14
N ALA A 135 -11.22 8.00 -13.90
CA ALA A 135 -12.48 7.48 -13.39
C ALA A 135 -13.55 8.57 -13.39
N ALA A 136 -13.23 9.77 -12.88
CA ALA A 136 -14.15 10.90 -12.85
C ALA A 136 -14.65 11.29 -14.26
N ALA A 137 -13.74 11.37 -15.24
CA ALA A 137 -14.08 11.66 -16.63
C ALA A 137 -14.99 10.58 -17.25
N ALA A 138 -14.70 9.31 -16.97
CA ALA A 138 -15.49 8.18 -17.46
C ALA A 138 -16.89 8.12 -16.83
N TYR A 139 -17.02 8.39 -15.53
CA TYR A 139 -18.34 8.50 -14.87
C TYR A 139 -19.16 9.65 -15.43
N ALA A 140 -18.54 10.80 -15.70
CA ALA A 140 -19.24 11.94 -16.31
C ALA A 140 -19.78 11.59 -17.71
N SER A 141 -19.04 10.79 -18.48
CA SER A 141 -19.43 10.34 -19.83
C SER A 141 -20.51 9.25 -19.81
N THR A 142 -20.59 8.49 -18.72
CA THR A 142 -21.57 7.38 -18.58
C THR A 142 -22.94 7.88 -18.14
N ARG A 143 -23.05 9.10 -17.59
CA ARG A 143 -24.33 9.68 -17.18
C ARG A 143 -25.09 10.19 -18.43
N PRO A 144 -26.28 9.64 -18.77
CA PRO A 144 -27.02 10.12 -19.93
C PRO A 144 -27.45 11.59 -19.74
N PRO A 145 -27.39 12.42 -20.80
CA PRO A 145 -27.62 13.86 -20.71
C PRO A 145 -29.07 14.28 -20.40
N TRP A 146 -30.03 13.35 -20.33
CA TRP A 146 -31.46 13.69 -20.37
C TRP A 146 -32.25 13.45 -19.06
N THR A 147 -31.61 13.02 -17.96
CA THR A 147 -32.31 12.93 -16.65
C THR A 147 -32.29 14.25 -15.88
N SER A 148 -33.09 15.21 -16.33
CA SER A 148 -33.64 16.29 -15.51
C SER A 148 -35.11 16.47 -15.90
N ALA A 149 -36.00 15.95 -15.05
CA ALA A 149 -37.42 16.30 -14.96
C ALA A 149 -37.67 16.79 -13.53
#